data_AF-A0A924DP86-F1
#
_entry.id   AF-A0A924DP86-F1
#
_cell.length_a   1.000
_cell.length_b   1.000
_cell.length_c   1.000
_cell.angle_alpha   90.00
_cell.angle_beta   90.00
_cell.angle_gamma   90.00
#
_symmetry.space_group_name_H-M   'P 1'
#
loop_
_entity.id
_entity.type
_entity.pdbx_description
1 polymer ?
#
loop_
_entity_poly.entity_id
_entity_poly.type
_entity_poly.pdbx_seq_one_letter_code
_entity_poly.pdbx_strand_id
1 'polypeptide(L)'
;MTAIPNTITKGRILVYRVYDIGEEVDLEKAEKILAIASTSRSKFRLKKINRQAVIVSNDPLSIMLGGHSYSDQGREFTCEISAKLWDFGTLSITFEYLIPEGTTIDQLRVLSELIQDYEDLDMYARARALELSHQIHEAIGKINEIKDSEVNEDFILYFIEKFAEDYADASLILEQEDIAALILTEEKYTLSPQIYTRLYETKLQYYKNDLAVIDWNSAFIIEPSGSLDIPDVIEFALNQLLEVRYYDDLLDKKLREIYSAIELKEMSIFSTRYTDLALEAGQHYIEIAEIVETVENSLKVIGDLYHSVVFRMASKKFRFADWQISIDNKLENLAEISKLLLDNINHRRSHMLELTVIALISLELIPLFEHIQKLFK
;
A
#
# COMPACT_ATOMS: atom_id res chain seq x y z
N MET A 1 42.79 -12.13 -13.15
CA MET A 1 41.39 -12.55 -13.38
C MET A 1 40.70 -12.35 -12.05
N THR A 2 39.83 -11.34 -11.93
CA THR A 2 38.99 -11.22 -10.75
C THR A 2 37.90 -12.28 -10.82
N ALA A 3 37.71 -13.00 -9.72
CA ALA A 3 36.73 -14.07 -9.64
C ALA A 3 35.31 -13.47 -9.60
N ILE A 4 34.35 -14.21 -10.13
CA ILE A 4 32.94 -13.91 -9.90
C ILE A 4 32.65 -14.29 -8.43
N PRO A 5 32.13 -13.38 -7.60
CA PRO A 5 31.82 -13.69 -6.21
C PRO A 5 30.74 -14.76 -6.14
N ASN A 6 30.87 -15.72 -5.21
CA ASN A 6 29.93 -16.84 -5.10
C ASN A 6 29.64 -17.22 -3.64
N THR A 7 30.60 -17.06 -2.74
CA THR A 7 30.48 -17.53 -1.36
C THR A 7 30.25 -16.36 -0.43
N ILE A 8 29.12 -16.34 0.27
CA ILE A 8 28.74 -15.25 1.18
C ILE A 8 29.40 -15.49 2.55
N THR A 9 30.06 -14.47 3.08
CA THR A 9 30.61 -14.49 4.46
C THR A 9 29.83 -13.61 5.42
N LYS A 10 29.10 -12.61 4.89
CA LYS A 10 28.21 -11.79 5.68
C LYS A 10 27.04 -11.31 4.83
N GLY A 11 25.83 -11.60 5.28
CA GLY A 11 24.61 -11.15 4.65
C GLY A 11 23.39 -11.56 5.46
N ARG A 12 22.22 -11.09 5.03
CA ARG A 12 20.93 -11.37 5.64
C ARG A 12 19.83 -11.42 4.59
N ILE A 13 18.76 -12.13 4.89
CA ILE A 13 17.51 -12.15 4.14
C ILE A 13 16.48 -11.38 4.96
N LEU A 14 15.88 -10.37 4.37
CA LEU A 14 14.79 -9.59 4.96
C LEU A 14 13.50 -9.99 4.28
N VAL A 15 12.58 -10.58 5.02
CA VAL A 15 11.24 -10.95 4.52
C VAL A 15 10.24 -9.98 5.12
N TYR A 16 9.60 -9.20 4.26
CA TYR A 16 8.59 -8.21 4.63
C TYR A 16 7.19 -8.78 4.46
N ARG A 17 6.33 -8.44 5.40
CA ARG A 17 4.86 -8.57 5.33
C ARG A 17 4.26 -7.25 5.76
N VAL A 18 3.56 -6.58 4.85
CA VAL A 18 2.98 -5.27 5.11
C VAL A 18 1.48 -5.40 5.22
N TYR A 19 0.93 -4.79 6.27
CA TYR A 19 -0.50 -4.80 6.59
C TYR A 19 -1.02 -3.38 6.73
N ASP A 20 -2.23 -3.16 6.25
CA ASP A 20 -3.03 -1.99 6.57
C ASP A 20 -3.72 -2.26 7.91
N ILE A 21 -3.50 -1.36 8.88
CA ILE A 21 -4.09 -1.46 10.21
C ILE A 21 -5.11 -0.36 10.48
N GLY A 22 -5.27 0.60 9.57
CA GLY A 22 -6.17 1.74 9.72
C GLY A 22 -5.83 2.93 8.85
N GLU A 23 -6.51 4.04 9.10
CA GLU A 23 -6.22 5.34 8.49
C GLU A 23 -5.00 5.99 9.20
N GLU A 24 -5.11 7.22 9.70
CA GLU A 24 -3.97 7.90 10.33
C GLU A 24 -3.61 7.30 11.71
N VAL A 25 -2.31 7.22 12.00
CA VAL A 25 -1.76 6.73 13.28
C VAL A 25 -0.93 7.82 13.94
N ASP A 26 -1.32 8.19 15.16
CA ASP A 26 -0.53 9.07 16.03
C ASP A 26 0.68 8.29 16.57
N LEU A 27 1.82 8.41 15.88
CA LEU A 27 3.06 7.71 16.22
C LEU A 27 3.57 8.06 17.63
N GLU A 28 3.38 9.30 18.11
CA GLU A 28 3.79 9.69 19.45
C GLU A 28 2.93 9.02 20.53
N LYS A 29 1.61 8.92 20.28
CA LYS A 29 0.70 8.22 21.18
C LYS A 29 0.96 6.72 21.17
N ALA A 30 1.17 6.12 20.00
CA ALA A 30 1.55 4.72 19.86
C ALA A 30 2.87 4.42 20.62
N GLU A 31 3.88 5.27 20.47
CA GLU A 31 5.16 5.16 21.19
C GLU A 31 4.94 5.13 22.72
N LYS A 32 4.11 6.04 23.25
CA LYS A 32 3.77 6.11 24.68
C LYS A 32 3.06 4.85 25.16
N ILE A 33 2.07 4.35 24.41
CA ILE A 33 1.31 3.14 24.75
C ILE A 33 2.25 1.93 24.82
N LEU A 34 3.08 1.73 23.79
CA LEU A 34 4.01 0.61 23.71
C LEU A 34 5.10 0.67 24.78
N ALA A 35 5.61 1.86 25.12
CA ALA A 35 6.57 2.04 26.19
C ALA A 35 6.00 1.63 27.57
N ILE A 36 4.72 1.90 27.81
CA ILE A 36 4.03 1.51 29.06
C ILE A 36 3.82 0.00 29.11
N ALA A 37 3.34 -0.61 28.02
CA ALA A 37 3.10 -2.05 27.91
C ALA A 37 4.38 -2.89 28.11
N SER A 38 5.53 -2.35 27.74
CA SER A 38 6.87 -2.98 27.86
C SER A 38 7.35 -3.21 29.29
N THR A 39 6.60 -2.81 30.32
CA THR A 39 6.92 -3.14 31.73
C THR A 39 6.71 -4.62 32.09
N SER A 40 6.05 -5.42 31.24
CA SER A 40 5.87 -6.87 31.43
C SER A 40 6.58 -7.70 30.34
N ARG A 41 7.82 -8.10 30.63
CA ARG A 41 8.60 -9.20 30.00
C ARG A 41 8.40 -9.47 28.49
N SER A 42 8.79 -8.52 27.65
CA SER A 42 9.54 -8.80 26.40
C SER A 42 10.31 -7.53 26.05
N LYS A 43 11.56 -7.67 25.58
CA LYS A 43 12.47 -6.53 25.33
C LYS A 43 12.09 -5.82 24.03
N PHE A 44 10.94 -5.15 24.01
CA PHE A 44 10.64 -4.18 22.97
C PHE A 44 11.64 -3.02 23.09
N ARG A 45 12.50 -2.85 22.08
CA ARG A 45 13.39 -1.68 21.97
C ARG A 45 12.89 -0.84 20.81
N LEU A 46 12.47 0.38 21.13
CA LEU A 46 12.10 1.38 20.14
C LEU A 46 13.37 2.01 19.56
N LYS A 47 13.45 2.09 18.24
CA LYS A 47 14.58 2.72 17.53
C LYS A 47 14.04 3.78 16.57
N LYS A 48 14.59 5.00 16.60
CA LYS A 48 14.35 6.01 15.57
C LYS A 48 15.24 5.71 14.36
N ILE A 49 14.67 5.79 13.15
CA ILE A 49 15.41 5.57 11.90
C ILE A 49 16.41 6.71 11.66
N ASN A 50 17.51 6.39 10.97
CA ASN A 50 18.58 7.32 10.62
C ASN A 50 18.21 8.12 9.36
N ARG A 51 18.37 9.44 9.41
CA ARG A 51 17.80 10.44 8.47
C ARG A 51 18.48 10.58 7.10
N GLN A 52 19.33 9.64 6.68
CA GLN A 52 20.22 9.87 5.53
C GLN A 52 19.63 9.46 4.18
N ALA A 53 18.65 8.55 4.14
CA ALA A 53 18.11 8.00 2.89
C ALA A 53 16.72 8.48 2.49
N VAL A 54 15.88 8.85 3.47
CA VAL A 54 14.45 9.11 3.28
C VAL A 54 14.07 10.36 4.10
N ILE A 55 13.60 11.42 3.44
CA ILE A 55 12.99 12.57 4.13
C ILE A 55 11.49 12.26 4.22
N VAL A 56 11.09 11.53 5.26
CA VAL A 56 9.66 11.34 5.59
C VAL A 56 9.23 12.51 6.47
N SER A 57 8.01 13.00 6.30
CA SER A 57 7.44 14.07 7.15
C SER A 57 7.43 13.66 8.63
N ASN A 58 7.13 12.39 8.92
CA ASN A 58 7.21 11.78 10.24
C ASN A 58 8.04 10.48 10.20
N ASP A 59 9.04 10.36 11.08
CA ASP A 59 9.87 9.14 11.17
C ASP A 59 8.99 7.96 11.65
N PRO A 60 8.96 6.81 10.94
CA PRO A 60 8.15 5.67 11.35
C PRO A 60 8.67 5.07 12.67
N LEU A 61 7.76 4.49 13.43
CA LEU A 61 8.05 3.89 14.72
C LEU A 61 8.55 2.44 14.53
N SER A 62 9.84 2.20 14.79
CA SER A 62 10.42 0.84 14.72
C SER A 62 10.37 0.14 16.08
N ILE A 63 9.87 -1.10 16.07
CA ILE A 63 9.57 -1.93 17.23
C ILE A 63 10.30 -3.28 17.08
N MET A 64 11.16 -3.65 18.02
CA MET A 64 11.77 -5.00 18.02
C MET A 64 10.83 -6.01 18.68
N LEU A 65 10.40 -7.04 17.96
CA LEU A 65 9.51 -8.10 18.46
C LEU A 65 10.28 -9.31 19.02
N GLY A 66 11.59 -9.37 18.76
CA GLY A 66 12.51 -10.38 19.27
C GLY A 66 12.69 -11.58 18.32
N GLY A 67 13.43 -12.58 18.78
CA GLY A 67 13.74 -13.77 17.99
C GLY A 67 12.57 -14.74 17.86
N HIS A 68 12.46 -15.36 16.69
CA HIS A 68 11.59 -16.50 16.41
C HIS A 68 12.40 -17.66 15.86
N SER A 69 11.98 -18.87 16.19
CA SER A 69 12.64 -20.09 15.75
C SER A 69 11.59 -21.13 15.43
N TYR A 70 11.74 -21.76 14.28
CA TYR A 70 10.87 -22.82 13.80
C TYR A 70 11.70 -23.90 13.12
N SER A 71 11.09 -25.06 12.91
CA SER A 71 11.70 -26.11 12.12
C SER A 71 10.80 -26.46 10.95
N ASP A 72 11.39 -26.45 9.76
CA ASP A 72 10.73 -26.90 8.54
C ASP A 72 11.64 -27.90 7.81
N GLN A 73 11.04 -28.97 7.28
CA GLN A 73 11.73 -30.07 6.59
C GLN A 73 12.98 -30.61 7.33
N GLY A 74 12.95 -30.61 8.66
CA GLY A 74 14.05 -31.08 9.52
C GLY A 74 15.25 -30.13 9.63
N ARG A 75 15.14 -28.89 9.14
CA ARG A 75 16.08 -27.80 9.37
C ARG A 75 15.53 -26.85 10.43
N GLU A 76 16.39 -26.29 11.25
CA GLU A 76 16.03 -25.21 12.18
C GLU A 76 16.31 -23.87 11.52
N PHE A 77 15.32 -22.98 11.58
CA PHE A 77 15.41 -21.61 11.15
C PHE A 77 15.30 -20.70 12.36
N THR A 78 16.13 -19.67 12.38
CA THR A 78 16.13 -18.65 13.43
C THR A 78 16.20 -17.28 12.79
N CYS A 79 15.30 -16.38 13.19
CA CYS A 79 15.25 -15.02 12.69
C CYS A 79 14.96 -14.03 13.82
N GLU A 80 15.38 -12.79 13.63
CA GLU A 80 14.94 -11.66 14.45
C GLU A 80 13.74 -10.98 13.78
N ILE A 81 12.74 -10.62 14.57
CA ILE A 81 11.54 -9.98 14.06
C ILE A 81 11.49 -8.54 14.53
N SER A 82 11.17 -7.67 13.60
CA SER A 82 10.84 -6.27 13.88
C SER A 82 9.53 -5.88 13.23
N ALA A 83 8.93 -4.81 13.72
CA ALA A 83 7.82 -4.15 13.09
C ALA A 83 8.15 -2.67 12.87
N LYS A 84 7.64 -2.08 11.79
CA LYS A 84 7.75 -0.65 11.52
C LYS A 84 6.36 -0.11 11.21
N LEU A 85 5.94 0.83 12.05
CA LEU A 85 4.63 1.46 12.02
C LEU A 85 4.75 2.84 11.37
N TRP A 86 3.90 3.10 10.40
CA TRP A 86 3.83 4.37 9.68
C TRP A 86 2.62 5.19 10.10
N ASP A 87 2.73 6.51 9.98
CA ASP A 87 1.68 7.46 10.33
C ASP A 87 0.46 7.36 9.41
N PHE A 88 0.63 6.86 8.19
CA PHE A 88 -0.44 6.61 7.23
C PHE A 88 -1.08 5.21 7.38
N GLY A 89 -0.99 4.57 8.56
CA GLY A 89 -1.83 3.40 8.85
C GLY A 89 -1.29 2.05 8.41
N THR A 90 -0.03 1.98 7.98
CA THR A 90 0.60 0.73 7.58
C THR A 90 1.57 0.21 8.63
N LEU A 91 1.65 -1.12 8.72
CA LEU A 91 2.54 -1.84 9.62
C LEU A 91 3.28 -2.91 8.83
N SER A 92 4.59 -2.77 8.68
CA SER A 92 5.44 -3.83 8.16
C SER A 92 5.96 -4.71 9.29
N ILE A 93 5.88 -6.01 9.12
CA ILE A 93 6.55 -7.04 9.91
C ILE A 93 7.73 -7.56 9.08
N THR A 94 8.93 -7.49 9.64
CA THR A 94 10.17 -7.87 8.96
C THR A 94 10.84 -9.01 9.72
N PHE A 95 11.04 -10.13 9.03
CA PHE A 95 11.83 -11.26 9.51
C PHE A 95 13.25 -11.15 8.93
N GLU A 96 14.23 -11.01 9.81
CA GLU A 96 15.64 -10.94 9.46
C GLU A 96 16.32 -12.29 9.74
N TYR A 97 16.70 -12.99 8.67
CA TYR A 97 17.47 -14.23 8.72
C TYR A 97 18.93 -13.93 8.41
N LEU A 98 19.85 -14.28 9.31
CA LEU A 98 21.27 -14.19 9.01
C LEU A 98 21.67 -15.31 8.04
N ILE A 99 22.40 -14.95 6.98
CA ILE A 99 22.94 -15.94 6.04
C ILE A 99 24.15 -16.61 6.70
N PRO A 100 24.17 -17.95 6.84
CA PRO A 100 25.31 -18.65 7.41
C PRO A 100 26.61 -18.37 6.64
N GLU A 101 27.71 -18.19 7.37
CA GLU A 101 29.02 -17.97 6.75
C GLU A 101 29.41 -19.18 5.88
N GLY A 102 29.86 -18.91 4.64
CA GLY A 102 30.21 -19.95 3.68
C GLY A 102 29.07 -20.39 2.76
N THR A 103 27.88 -19.78 2.87
CA THR A 103 26.74 -20.08 1.99
C THR A 103 27.03 -19.66 0.54
N THR A 104 26.89 -20.58 -0.41
CA THR A 104 27.00 -20.25 -1.85
C THR A 104 25.70 -19.65 -2.40
N ILE A 105 25.72 -19.04 -3.59
CA ILE A 105 24.50 -18.51 -4.22
C ILE A 105 23.45 -19.61 -4.46
N ASP A 106 23.83 -20.79 -4.92
CA ASP A 106 22.89 -21.92 -5.07
C ASP A 106 22.30 -22.36 -3.70
N GLN A 107 23.12 -22.40 -2.64
CA GLN A 107 22.62 -22.69 -1.30
C GLN A 107 21.70 -21.61 -0.77
N LEU A 108 21.95 -20.33 -1.09
CA LEU A 108 21.08 -19.21 -0.76
C LEU A 108 19.71 -19.35 -1.46
N ARG A 109 19.70 -19.80 -2.72
CA ARG A 109 18.45 -20.08 -3.46
C ARG A 109 17.64 -21.18 -2.77
N VAL A 110 18.28 -22.29 -2.41
CA VAL A 110 17.61 -23.38 -1.65
C VAL A 110 17.12 -22.89 -0.29
N LEU A 111 17.88 -22.03 0.40
CA LEU A 111 17.48 -21.45 1.67
C LEU A 111 16.26 -20.54 1.51
N SER A 112 16.22 -19.73 0.45
CA SER A 112 15.12 -18.82 0.15
C SER A 112 13.83 -19.57 -0.13
N GLU A 113 13.88 -20.62 -0.96
CA GLU A 113 12.75 -21.49 -1.29
C GLU A 113 12.08 -22.03 -0.01
N LEU A 114 12.88 -22.54 0.93
CA LEU A 114 12.37 -23.05 2.21
C LEU A 114 11.78 -21.96 3.12
N ILE A 115 12.29 -20.72 3.05
CA ILE A 115 11.74 -19.61 3.83
C ILE A 115 10.40 -19.16 3.24
N GLN A 116 10.28 -19.11 1.91
CA GLN A 116 9.08 -18.66 1.21
C GLN A 116 7.95 -19.68 1.25
N ASP A 117 8.26 -20.98 1.18
CA ASP A 117 7.26 -22.07 1.27
C ASP A 117 6.71 -22.26 2.70
N TYR A 118 7.22 -21.53 3.69
CA TYR A 118 6.80 -21.67 5.08
C TYR A 118 5.45 -20.97 5.32
N GLU A 119 4.36 -21.73 5.13
CA GLU A 119 2.96 -21.27 5.25
C GLU A 119 2.65 -20.58 6.60
N ASP A 120 3.29 -21.05 7.68
CA ASP A 120 3.11 -20.48 9.03
C ASP A 120 3.72 -19.08 9.18
N LEU A 121 4.62 -18.64 8.27
CA LEU A 121 5.25 -17.31 8.34
C LEU A 121 4.19 -16.21 8.22
N ASP A 122 3.28 -16.36 7.27
CA ASP A 122 2.20 -15.41 6.99
C ASP A 122 1.21 -15.36 8.16
N MET A 123 0.84 -16.53 8.68
CA MET A 123 -0.01 -16.65 9.86
C MET A 123 0.64 -15.97 11.08
N TYR A 124 1.93 -16.20 11.31
CA TYR A 124 2.66 -15.60 12.41
C TYR A 124 2.78 -14.08 12.27
N ALA A 125 3.14 -13.60 11.07
CA ALA A 125 3.24 -12.18 10.76
C ALA A 125 1.91 -11.46 11.01
N ARG A 126 0.80 -12.03 10.51
CA ARG A 126 -0.55 -11.51 10.71
C ARG A 126 -0.94 -11.48 12.18
N ALA A 127 -0.67 -12.54 12.93
CA ALA A 127 -0.97 -12.60 14.36
C ALA A 127 -0.24 -11.48 15.13
N ARG A 128 1.02 -11.19 14.77
CA ARG A 128 1.78 -10.08 15.36
C ARG A 128 1.25 -8.71 14.94
N ALA A 129 0.86 -8.55 13.68
CA ALA A 129 0.24 -7.32 13.20
C ALA A 129 -1.07 -7.02 13.95
N LEU A 130 -1.94 -8.03 14.10
CA LEU A 130 -3.18 -7.94 14.87
C LEU A 130 -2.92 -7.61 16.35
N GLU A 131 -1.95 -8.28 16.97
CA GLU A 131 -1.56 -8.04 18.36
C GLU A 131 -1.13 -6.56 18.55
N LEU A 132 -0.25 -6.06 17.69
CA LEU A 132 0.24 -4.68 17.75
C LEU A 132 -0.87 -3.68 17.49
N SER A 133 -1.68 -3.88 16.45
CA SER A 133 -2.83 -3.03 16.11
C SER A 133 -3.81 -2.92 17.28
N HIS A 134 -4.15 -4.04 17.93
CA HIS A 134 -4.98 -4.05 19.11
C HIS A 134 -4.34 -3.33 20.31
N GLN A 135 -3.03 -3.45 20.51
CA GLN A 135 -2.33 -2.76 21.59
C GLN A 135 -2.36 -1.24 21.41
N ILE A 136 -2.18 -0.76 20.18
CA ILE A 136 -2.13 0.67 19.86
C ILE A 136 -3.49 1.23 19.39
N HIS A 137 -4.59 0.52 19.61
CA HIS A 137 -5.91 0.86 19.06
C HIS A 137 -6.34 2.31 19.34
N GLU A 138 -5.93 2.89 20.47
CA GLU A 138 -6.26 4.28 20.82
C GLU A 138 -5.48 5.31 19.99
N ALA A 139 -4.36 4.93 19.37
CA ALA A 139 -3.53 5.77 18.54
C ALA A 139 -3.91 5.72 17.05
N ILE A 140 -4.79 4.79 16.65
CA ILE A 140 -5.27 4.64 15.28
C ILE A 140 -6.59 5.44 15.17
N GLY A 141 -6.69 6.36 14.21
CA GLY A 141 -7.89 7.17 14.00
C GLY A 141 -9.12 6.31 13.72
N LYS A 142 -9.01 5.44 12.71
CA LYS A 142 -10.01 4.42 12.38
C LYS A 142 -9.32 3.13 11.99
N ILE A 143 -9.71 2.04 12.62
CA ILE A 143 -9.08 0.72 12.46
C ILE A 143 -9.67 0.01 11.25
N ASN A 144 -8.78 -0.55 10.43
CA ASN A 144 -9.13 -1.50 9.39
C ASN A 144 -8.98 -2.93 9.95
N GLU A 145 -9.95 -3.81 9.66
CA GLU A 145 -9.97 -5.17 10.19
C GLU A 145 -9.06 -6.09 9.37
N ILE A 146 -7.82 -6.36 9.81
CA ILE A 146 -6.88 -7.24 9.08
C ILE A 146 -7.49 -8.63 8.77
N LYS A 147 -8.02 -8.83 7.56
CA LYS A 147 -8.69 -10.08 7.11
C LYS A 147 -7.79 -10.96 6.23
N ASP A 148 -8.16 -12.23 6.10
CA ASP A 148 -7.46 -13.21 5.24
C ASP A 148 -7.50 -12.84 3.75
N SER A 149 -8.49 -12.04 3.33
CA SER A 149 -8.68 -11.62 1.94
C SER A 149 -8.23 -10.19 1.67
N GLU A 150 -7.61 -9.52 2.63
CA GLU A 150 -7.24 -8.10 2.50
C GLU A 150 -5.91 -7.90 1.80
N VAL A 151 -5.76 -6.69 1.28
CA VAL A 151 -4.55 -6.23 0.62
C VAL A 151 -3.39 -6.35 1.61
N ASN A 152 -2.42 -7.17 1.25
CA ASN A 152 -1.12 -7.23 1.91
C ASN A 152 -0.04 -7.15 0.83
N GLU A 153 1.17 -6.78 1.26
CA GLU A 153 2.36 -6.85 0.41
C GLU A 153 3.38 -7.78 1.05
N ASP A 154 3.91 -8.68 0.24
CA ASP A 154 5.02 -9.54 0.57
C ASP A 154 6.24 -9.18 -0.28
N PHE A 155 7.42 -9.21 0.34
CA PHE A 155 8.65 -8.91 -0.37
C PHE A 155 9.84 -9.58 0.29
N ILE A 156 10.76 -10.11 -0.52
CA ILE A 156 11.99 -10.72 -0.03
C ILE A 156 13.23 -9.99 -0.54
N LEU A 157 14.12 -9.61 0.37
CA LEU A 157 15.32 -8.86 0.05
C LEU A 157 16.56 -9.62 0.53
N TYR A 158 17.44 -9.96 -0.41
CA TYR A 158 18.73 -10.56 -0.14
C TYR A 158 19.78 -9.45 -0.01
N PHE A 159 20.30 -9.25 1.20
CA PHE A 159 21.25 -8.19 1.51
C PHE A 159 22.62 -8.78 1.82
N ILE A 160 23.56 -8.58 0.91
CA ILE A 160 24.91 -9.12 1.01
C ILE A 160 25.88 -8.00 1.37
N GLU A 161 26.60 -8.17 2.48
CA GLU A 161 27.62 -7.23 2.92
C GLU A 161 29.02 -7.68 2.46
N LYS A 162 29.25 -8.99 2.39
CA LYS A 162 30.58 -9.51 2.09
C LYS A 162 30.57 -10.90 1.46
N PHE A 163 31.39 -11.05 0.42
CA PHE A 163 31.77 -12.33 -0.17
C PHE A 163 33.14 -12.80 0.32
N ALA A 164 33.41 -14.10 0.22
CA ALA A 164 34.72 -14.68 0.52
C ALA A 164 35.75 -14.31 -0.56
N GLU A 165 35.30 -14.22 -1.81
CA GLU A 165 36.12 -13.84 -2.94
C GLU A 165 36.23 -12.31 -3.07
N ASP A 166 37.42 -11.80 -3.35
CA ASP A 166 37.60 -10.42 -3.79
C ASP A 166 37.15 -10.28 -5.24
N TYR A 167 36.31 -9.28 -5.51
CA TYR A 167 35.78 -8.98 -6.84
C TYR A 167 36.13 -7.53 -7.24
N ALA A 168 36.42 -7.31 -8.53
CA ALA A 168 36.71 -5.96 -9.05
C ALA A 168 35.44 -5.14 -9.30
N ASP A 169 34.33 -5.84 -9.55
CA ASP A 169 33.04 -5.25 -9.89
C ASP A 169 31.92 -6.19 -9.40
N ALA A 170 31.01 -5.68 -8.58
CA ALA A 170 29.89 -6.43 -8.00
C ALA A 170 28.94 -6.91 -9.10
N SER A 171 28.83 -6.19 -10.21
CA SER A 171 27.94 -6.52 -11.31
C SER A 171 28.31 -7.82 -12.04
N LEU A 172 29.54 -8.33 -11.84
CA LEU A 172 29.96 -9.65 -12.32
C LEU A 172 29.09 -10.77 -11.76
N ILE A 173 28.49 -10.60 -10.58
CA ILE A 173 27.59 -11.60 -10.00
C ILE A 173 26.37 -11.88 -10.88
N LEU A 174 25.95 -10.88 -11.69
CA LEU A 174 24.79 -11.00 -12.58
C LEU A 174 25.04 -11.92 -13.77
N GLU A 175 26.29 -12.33 -14.01
CA GLU A 175 26.65 -13.36 -14.99
C GLU A 175 26.29 -14.77 -14.50
N GLN A 176 25.98 -14.95 -13.20
CA GLN A 176 25.50 -16.21 -12.66
C GLN A 176 24.01 -16.39 -12.93
N GLU A 177 23.62 -17.55 -13.47
CA GLU A 177 22.21 -17.89 -13.72
C GLU A 177 21.41 -17.94 -12.41
N ASP A 178 22.04 -18.40 -11.32
CA ASP A 178 21.39 -18.58 -10.02
C ASP A 178 20.87 -17.27 -9.41
N ILE A 179 21.48 -16.11 -9.72
CA ILE A 179 21.02 -14.81 -9.22
C ILE A 179 19.68 -14.41 -9.84
N ALA A 180 19.53 -14.58 -11.16
CA ALA A 180 18.26 -14.26 -11.80
C ALA A 180 17.14 -15.19 -11.32
N ALA A 181 17.45 -16.48 -11.15
CA ALA A 181 16.50 -17.46 -10.59
C ALA A 181 16.13 -17.12 -9.14
N LEU A 182 17.10 -16.70 -8.31
CA LEU A 182 16.88 -16.27 -6.94
C LEU A 182 15.96 -15.05 -6.84
N ILE A 183 16.14 -14.06 -7.72
CA ILE A 183 15.32 -12.84 -7.74
C ILE A 183 13.91 -13.14 -8.25
N LEU A 184 13.79 -13.91 -9.34
CA LEU A 184 12.48 -14.23 -9.92
C LEU A 184 11.70 -15.28 -9.14
N THR A 185 12.34 -15.98 -8.19
CA THR A 185 11.75 -17.10 -7.45
C THR A 185 11.26 -18.20 -8.40
N GLU A 186 12.03 -18.47 -9.46
CA GLU A 186 11.67 -19.43 -10.51
C GLU A 186 12.42 -20.77 -10.34
N GLU A 187 11.74 -21.88 -10.63
CA GLU A 187 12.31 -23.22 -10.57
C GLU A 187 13.03 -23.65 -11.86
N LYS A 188 14.17 -24.34 -11.68
CA LYS A 188 14.75 -25.43 -12.51
C LYS A 188 14.97 -25.25 -14.03
N TYR A 189 14.51 -24.18 -14.66
CA TYR A 189 14.67 -23.98 -16.11
C TYR A 189 15.63 -22.83 -16.42
N THR A 190 16.47 -23.03 -17.43
CA THR A 190 17.35 -21.99 -17.93
C THR A 190 16.51 -20.81 -18.44
N LEU A 191 16.66 -19.65 -17.79
CA LEU A 191 15.95 -18.44 -18.17
C LEU A 191 16.36 -18.00 -19.58
N SER A 192 15.43 -17.42 -20.34
CA SER A 192 15.75 -16.90 -21.67
C SER A 192 16.60 -15.62 -21.57
N PRO A 193 17.47 -15.31 -22.57
CA PRO A 193 18.26 -14.06 -22.59
C PRO A 193 17.42 -12.78 -22.46
N GLN A 194 16.17 -12.80 -22.91
CA GLN A 194 15.23 -11.70 -22.81
C GLN A 194 14.84 -11.39 -21.36
N ILE A 195 14.71 -12.44 -20.54
CA ILE A 195 14.39 -12.30 -19.11
C ILE A 195 15.54 -11.64 -18.37
N TYR A 196 16.79 -12.08 -18.59
CA TYR A 196 17.96 -11.43 -17.99
C TYR A 196 18.06 -9.95 -18.37
N THR A 197 17.80 -9.62 -19.64
CA THR A 197 17.81 -8.22 -20.10
C THR A 197 16.77 -7.39 -19.34
N ARG A 198 15.52 -7.87 -19.29
CA ARG A 198 14.43 -7.20 -18.57
C ARG A 198 14.67 -7.08 -17.06
N LEU A 199 15.23 -8.12 -16.44
CA LEU A 199 15.49 -8.14 -15.00
C LEU A 199 16.55 -7.10 -14.63
N TYR A 200 17.63 -7.06 -15.40
CA TYR A 200 18.79 -6.21 -15.11
C TYR A 200 18.72 -4.81 -15.73
N GLU A 201 17.67 -4.49 -16.50
CA GLU A 201 17.37 -3.12 -16.98
C GLU A 201 17.26 -2.10 -15.84
N THR A 202 16.86 -2.55 -14.66
CA THR A 202 16.74 -1.74 -13.44
C THR A 202 17.78 -2.16 -12.40
N LYS A 203 19.02 -2.44 -12.82
CA LYS A 203 20.13 -2.51 -11.88
C LYS A 203 20.64 -1.11 -11.54
N LEU A 204 21.03 -0.91 -10.29
CA LEU A 204 21.66 0.30 -9.79
C LEU A 204 23.02 -0.06 -9.23
N GLN A 205 24.02 0.73 -9.59
CA GLN A 205 25.37 0.59 -9.10
C GLN A 205 25.95 1.99 -8.94
N TYR A 206 26.30 2.38 -7.72
CA TYR A 206 26.93 3.67 -7.42
C TYR A 206 28.45 3.53 -7.42
N TYR A 207 28.95 2.46 -6.81
CA TYR A 207 30.36 2.12 -6.77
C TYR A 207 30.60 0.73 -7.36
N LYS A 208 31.83 0.46 -7.78
CA LYS A 208 32.17 -0.86 -8.34
C LYS A 208 31.90 -2.01 -7.37
N ASN A 209 31.89 -1.76 -6.06
CA ASN A 209 31.72 -2.80 -5.05
C ASN A 209 30.28 -2.95 -4.53
N ASP A 210 29.35 -2.08 -4.96
CA ASP A 210 27.93 -2.17 -4.63
C ASP A 210 27.08 -2.59 -5.84
N LEU A 211 25.86 -3.02 -5.57
CA LEU A 211 24.86 -3.36 -6.57
C LEU A 211 23.49 -3.42 -5.92
N ALA A 212 22.46 -2.94 -6.59
CA ALA A 212 21.07 -3.20 -6.23
C ALA A 212 20.30 -3.61 -7.48
N VAL A 213 19.62 -4.75 -7.42
CA VAL A 213 18.66 -5.21 -8.42
C VAL A 213 17.32 -5.33 -7.71
N ILE A 214 16.33 -4.59 -8.17
CA ILE A 214 14.98 -4.58 -7.60
C ILE A 214 14.04 -5.15 -8.65
N ASP A 215 13.17 -6.08 -8.24
CA ASP A 215 12.07 -6.61 -9.03
C ASP A 215 10.72 -6.45 -8.29
N TRP A 216 9.66 -7.10 -8.77
CA TRP A 216 8.30 -6.87 -8.25
C TRP A 216 8.14 -7.36 -6.80
N ASN A 217 8.59 -8.57 -6.49
CA ASN A 217 8.44 -9.23 -5.19
C ASN A 217 9.78 -9.47 -4.47
N SER A 218 10.90 -9.09 -5.08
CA SER A 218 12.20 -9.30 -4.47
C SER A 218 13.25 -8.27 -4.84
N ALA A 219 14.33 -8.22 -4.07
CA ALA A 219 15.53 -7.47 -4.40
C ALA A 219 16.81 -8.21 -4.00
N PHE A 220 17.86 -8.02 -4.77
CA PHE A 220 19.21 -8.47 -4.45
C PHE A 220 20.13 -7.26 -4.33
N ILE A 221 20.76 -7.11 -3.17
CA ILE A 221 21.57 -5.95 -2.81
C ILE A 221 22.95 -6.41 -2.34
N ILE A 222 23.99 -5.80 -2.88
CA ILE A 222 25.36 -5.85 -2.38
C ILE A 222 25.69 -4.47 -1.84
N GLU A 223 25.87 -4.36 -0.53
CA GLU A 223 26.20 -3.10 0.15
C GLU A 223 27.29 -3.34 1.21
N PRO A 224 28.58 -3.16 0.84
CA PRO A 224 29.70 -3.49 1.71
C PRO A 224 29.79 -2.66 3.00
N SER A 225 29.17 -1.48 3.05
CA SER A 225 29.12 -0.67 4.28
C SER A 225 28.18 -1.26 5.34
N GLY A 226 27.27 -2.14 4.94
CA GLY A 226 26.17 -2.63 5.79
C GLY A 226 25.09 -1.59 6.05
N SER A 227 25.04 -0.50 5.27
CA SER A 227 23.96 0.49 5.36
C SER A 227 22.63 -0.12 4.92
N LEU A 228 21.58 0.13 5.70
CA LEU A 228 20.22 -0.33 5.40
C LEU A 228 19.39 0.71 4.63
N ASP A 229 20.03 1.77 4.12
CA ASP A 229 19.37 2.85 3.39
C ASP A 229 18.53 2.36 2.19
N ILE A 230 19.06 1.45 1.38
CA ILE A 230 18.33 0.87 0.23
C ILE A 230 17.17 -0.01 0.71
N PRO A 231 17.36 -0.97 1.64
CA PRO A 231 16.26 -1.69 2.29
C PRO A 231 15.17 -0.78 2.87
N ASP A 232 15.54 0.29 3.60
CA ASP A 232 14.59 1.22 4.21
C ASP A 232 13.75 1.97 3.15
N VAL A 233 14.36 2.37 2.02
CA VAL A 233 13.62 2.98 0.89
C VAL A 233 12.69 1.98 0.22
N ILE A 234 13.11 0.73 0.05
CA ILE A 234 12.28 -0.34 -0.54
C ILE A 234 11.11 -0.64 0.39
N GLU A 235 11.34 -0.79 1.69
CA GLU A 235 10.29 -1.00 2.68
C GLU A 235 9.31 0.17 2.68
N PHE A 236 9.79 1.42 2.64
CA PHE A 236 8.91 2.58 2.49
C PHE A 236 8.06 2.50 1.21
N ALA A 237 8.67 2.17 0.07
CA ALA A 237 7.93 2.01 -1.18
C ALA A 237 6.90 0.88 -1.12
N LEU A 238 7.16 -0.22 -0.40
CA LEU A 238 6.17 -1.29 -0.20
C LEU A 238 4.98 -0.82 0.64
N ASN A 239 5.24 -0.06 1.71
CA ASN A 239 4.17 0.50 2.55
C ASN A 239 3.32 1.50 1.76
N GLN A 240 3.94 2.31 0.90
CA GLN A 240 3.26 3.23 0.00
C GLN A 240 2.46 2.50 -1.10
N LEU A 241 2.96 1.35 -1.59
CA LEU A 241 2.20 0.51 -2.52
C LEU A 241 0.87 0.07 -1.89
N LEU A 242 0.96 -0.41 -0.65
CA LEU A 242 -0.19 -0.91 0.09
C LEU A 242 -1.23 0.19 0.31
N GLU A 243 -0.79 1.38 0.71
CA GLU A 243 -1.65 2.55 0.89
C GLU A 243 -2.39 2.93 -0.40
N VAL A 244 -1.67 2.98 -1.52
CA VAL A 244 -2.27 3.26 -2.84
C VAL A 244 -3.31 2.19 -3.21
N ARG A 245 -3.01 0.90 -2.99
CA ARG A 245 -3.95 -0.19 -3.26
C ARG A 245 -5.18 -0.12 -2.34
N TYR A 246 -5.00 0.25 -1.08
CA TYR A 246 -6.11 0.47 -0.16
C TYR A 246 -7.06 1.55 -0.68
N TYR A 247 -6.54 2.69 -1.13
CA TYR A 247 -7.37 3.75 -1.70
C TYR A 247 -8.07 3.31 -2.98
N ASP A 248 -7.40 2.56 -3.85
CA ASP A 248 -8.00 2.00 -5.06
C ASP A 248 -9.23 1.12 -4.72
N ASP A 249 -9.10 0.25 -3.71
CA ASP A 249 -10.18 -0.63 -3.22
C ASP A 249 -11.29 0.14 -2.48
N LEU A 250 -10.93 1.16 -1.68
CA LEU A 250 -11.87 2.03 -0.97
C LEU A 250 -12.77 2.78 -1.97
N LEU A 251 -12.17 3.39 -2.99
CA LEU A 251 -12.88 4.12 -4.03
C LEU A 251 -13.79 3.17 -4.83
N ASP A 252 -13.32 1.96 -5.13
CA ASP A 252 -14.13 0.94 -5.80
C ASP A 252 -15.35 0.52 -5.00
N LYS A 253 -15.18 0.32 -3.69
CA LYS A 253 -16.29 0.01 -2.79
C LYS A 253 -17.30 1.16 -2.76
N LYS A 254 -16.82 2.41 -2.70
CA LYS A 254 -17.68 3.60 -2.69
C LYS A 254 -18.45 3.77 -3.99
N LEU A 255 -17.80 3.57 -5.14
CA LEU A 255 -18.48 3.54 -6.44
C LEU A 255 -19.61 2.50 -6.45
N ARG A 256 -19.35 1.27 -6.01
CA ARG A 256 -20.36 0.20 -5.93
C ARG A 256 -21.53 0.56 -5.02
N GLU A 257 -21.27 1.16 -3.86
CA GLU A 257 -22.30 1.64 -2.92
C GLU A 257 -23.23 2.65 -3.60
N ILE A 258 -22.66 3.63 -4.32
CA ILE A 258 -23.42 4.68 -5.01
C ILE A 258 -24.24 4.10 -6.17
N TYR A 259 -23.65 3.24 -7.01
CA TYR A 259 -24.38 2.59 -8.10
C TYR A 259 -25.56 1.77 -7.59
N SER A 260 -25.36 0.99 -6.52
CA SER A 260 -26.43 0.21 -5.90
C SER A 260 -27.55 1.09 -5.35
N ALA A 261 -27.22 2.23 -4.75
CA ALA A 261 -28.19 3.20 -4.25
C ALA A 261 -29.02 3.85 -5.37
N ILE A 262 -28.41 4.08 -6.55
CA ILE A 262 -29.10 4.60 -7.74
C ILE A 262 -30.04 3.55 -8.34
N GLU A 263 -29.60 2.31 -8.49
CA GLU A 263 -30.41 1.21 -9.06
C GLU A 263 -31.65 0.88 -8.21
N LEU A 264 -31.53 0.92 -6.88
CA LEU A 264 -32.64 0.65 -5.97
C LEU A 264 -33.71 1.77 -5.94
N LYS A 265 -33.46 2.91 -6.60
CA LYS A 265 -34.34 4.09 -6.63
C LYS A 265 -35.04 4.28 -7.98
N GLU A 266 -35.44 3.20 -8.67
CA GLU A 266 -36.67 3.28 -9.45
C GLU A 266 -37.85 3.44 -8.46
N MET A 267 -38.42 4.65 -8.32
CA MET A 267 -39.87 4.90 -8.22
C MET A 267 -40.27 6.22 -7.55
N SER A 268 -41.31 6.80 -8.15
CA SER A 268 -42.28 7.79 -7.64
C SER A 268 -41.84 9.26 -7.56
N ILE A 269 -42.29 9.99 -8.58
CA ILE A 269 -42.15 11.43 -8.82
C ILE A 269 -42.93 12.31 -7.82
N PHE A 270 -43.66 11.71 -6.87
CA PHE A 270 -44.66 12.40 -6.03
C PHE A 270 -44.43 12.33 -4.51
N SER A 271 -43.31 11.81 -4.01
CA SER A 271 -43.11 11.73 -2.56
C SER A 271 -42.54 13.02 -1.96
N THR A 272 -43.10 13.45 -0.83
CA THR A 272 -42.74 14.63 -0.01
C THR A 272 -41.38 14.53 0.70
N ARG A 273 -40.53 13.55 0.35
CA ARG A 273 -39.19 13.31 0.93
C ARG A 273 -38.07 14.06 0.19
N TYR A 274 -38.38 15.22 -0.39
CA TYR A 274 -37.44 16.00 -1.20
C TYR A 274 -36.25 16.54 -0.39
N THR A 275 -36.53 17.06 0.81
CA THR A 275 -35.49 17.57 1.71
C THR A 275 -34.55 16.46 2.15
N ASP A 276 -35.09 15.27 2.44
CA ASP A 276 -34.31 14.11 2.89
C ASP A 276 -33.38 13.60 1.78
N LEU A 277 -33.86 13.56 0.53
CA LEU A 277 -33.06 13.16 -0.64
C LEU A 277 -31.93 14.15 -0.98
N ALA A 278 -32.20 15.45 -0.85
CA ALA A 278 -31.19 16.48 -1.10
C ALA A 278 -30.14 16.55 0.04
N LEU A 279 -30.56 16.29 1.29
CA LEU A 279 -29.66 16.13 2.42
C LEU A 279 -28.79 14.88 2.29
N GLU A 280 -29.39 13.74 1.90
CA GLU A 280 -28.70 12.47 1.65
C GLU A 280 -27.63 12.62 0.54
N ALA A 281 -27.98 13.24 -0.59
CA ALA A 281 -27.03 13.52 -1.66
C ALA A 281 -25.93 14.51 -1.25
N GLY A 282 -26.27 15.53 -0.46
CA GLY A 282 -25.29 16.49 0.07
C GLY A 282 -24.32 15.85 1.06
N GLN A 283 -24.80 14.91 1.89
CA GLN A 283 -23.96 14.15 2.80
C GLN A 283 -22.99 13.24 2.04
N HIS A 284 -23.49 12.48 1.05
CA HIS A 284 -22.63 11.66 0.20
C HIS A 284 -21.58 12.49 -0.54
N TYR A 285 -21.92 13.69 -1.00
CA TYR A 285 -20.95 14.59 -1.62
C TYR A 285 -19.82 14.99 -0.66
N ILE A 286 -20.14 15.34 0.59
CA ILE A 286 -19.13 15.70 1.61
C ILE A 286 -18.23 14.51 1.91
N GLU A 287 -18.80 13.32 2.10
CA GLU A 287 -18.05 12.08 2.34
C GLU A 287 -17.11 11.76 1.16
N ILE A 288 -17.57 11.91 -0.08
CA ILE A 288 -16.73 11.70 -1.28
C ILE A 288 -15.62 12.74 -1.36
N ALA A 289 -15.92 14.02 -1.10
CA ALA A 289 -14.94 15.09 -1.16
C ALA A 289 -13.83 14.92 -0.12
N GLU A 290 -14.19 14.49 1.11
CA GLU A 290 -13.23 14.17 2.16
C GLU A 290 -12.31 12.99 1.77
N ILE A 291 -12.86 11.94 1.17
CA ILE A 291 -12.06 10.82 0.66
C ILE A 291 -11.13 11.29 -0.46
N VAL A 292 -11.63 12.07 -1.42
CA VAL A 292 -10.82 12.63 -2.52
C VAL A 292 -9.65 13.43 -1.96
N GLU A 293 -9.92 14.35 -1.03
CA GLU A 293 -8.89 15.18 -0.39
C GLU A 293 -7.87 14.32 0.37
N THR A 294 -8.32 13.28 1.08
CA THR A 294 -7.45 12.36 1.81
C THR A 294 -6.51 11.60 0.86
N VAL A 295 -7.05 11.06 -0.23
CA VAL A 295 -6.28 10.34 -1.26
C VAL A 295 -5.26 11.27 -1.92
N GLU A 296 -5.69 12.48 -2.34
CA GLU A 296 -4.79 13.45 -2.98
C GLU A 296 -3.66 13.90 -2.04
N ASN A 297 -3.96 14.11 -0.75
CA ASN A 297 -2.96 14.50 0.25
C ASN A 297 -1.94 13.39 0.48
N SER A 298 -2.38 12.13 0.58
CA SER A 298 -1.47 10.98 0.69
C SER A 298 -0.55 10.85 -0.53
N LEU A 299 -1.12 10.90 -1.75
CA LEU A 299 -0.33 10.79 -2.99
C LEU A 299 0.68 11.93 -3.16
N LYS A 300 0.41 13.11 -2.59
CA LYS A 300 1.35 14.23 -2.60
C LYS A 300 2.62 13.93 -1.79
N VAL A 301 2.50 13.25 -0.65
CA VAL A 301 3.65 12.85 0.18
C VAL A 301 4.58 11.91 -0.59
N ILE A 302 4.01 11.00 -1.40
CA ILE A 302 4.77 10.11 -2.30
C ILE A 302 5.59 10.92 -3.32
N GLY A 303 4.98 11.94 -3.92
CA GLY A 303 5.58 12.76 -4.98
C GLY A 303 6.91 13.39 -4.57
N ASP A 304 7.03 13.86 -3.32
CA ASP A 304 8.24 14.50 -2.81
C ASP A 304 9.44 13.52 -2.70
N LEU A 305 9.17 12.23 -2.50
CA LEU A 305 10.20 11.19 -2.37
C LEU A 305 10.60 10.54 -3.71
N TYR A 306 9.80 10.73 -4.76
CA TYR A 306 10.06 10.19 -6.10
C TYR A 306 11.41 10.62 -6.71
N HIS A 307 12.04 11.66 -6.14
CA HIS A 307 13.36 12.12 -6.55
C HIS A 307 14.48 11.13 -6.21
N SER A 308 14.33 10.31 -5.17
CA SER A 308 15.32 9.29 -4.82
C SER A 308 15.43 8.25 -5.94
N VAL A 309 16.68 7.92 -6.35
CA VAL A 309 16.92 6.99 -7.48
C VAL A 309 16.36 5.61 -7.17
N VAL A 310 16.58 5.13 -5.94
CA VAL A 310 16.10 3.83 -5.46
C VAL A 310 14.57 3.81 -5.42
N PHE A 311 13.94 4.85 -4.88
CA PHE A 311 12.49 4.92 -4.78
C PHE A 311 11.84 4.95 -6.18
N ARG A 312 12.40 5.69 -7.13
CA ARG A 312 11.92 5.70 -8.52
C ARG A 312 12.01 4.32 -9.17
N MET A 313 13.08 3.57 -8.89
CA MET A 313 13.23 2.21 -9.40
C MET A 313 12.22 1.25 -8.79
N ALA A 314 12.05 1.30 -7.46
CA ALA A 314 11.02 0.54 -6.75
C ALA A 314 9.62 0.90 -7.27
N SER A 315 9.26 2.18 -7.35
CA SER A 315 7.98 2.67 -7.88
C SER A 315 7.68 2.17 -9.29
N LYS A 316 8.70 2.16 -10.17
CA LYS A 316 8.56 1.61 -11.53
C LYS A 316 8.28 0.11 -11.50
N LYS A 317 8.99 -0.64 -10.64
CA LYS A 317 8.78 -2.08 -10.51
C LYS A 317 7.42 -2.39 -9.89
N PHE A 318 7.01 -1.67 -8.84
CA PHE A 318 5.71 -1.79 -8.17
C PHE A 318 4.54 -1.21 -8.97
N ARG A 319 4.80 -0.70 -10.18
CA ARG A 319 3.79 -0.16 -11.11
C ARG A 319 2.89 0.91 -10.47
N PHE A 320 3.48 1.79 -9.65
CA PHE A 320 2.76 2.90 -9.00
C PHE A 320 1.95 3.74 -9.99
N ALA A 321 2.49 3.98 -11.19
CA ALA A 321 1.80 4.75 -12.21
C ALA A 321 0.47 4.11 -12.64
N ASP A 322 0.40 2.78 -12.71
CA ASP A 322 -0.82 2.09 -13.13
C ASP A 322 -1.91 2.20 -12.05
N TRP A 323 -1.51 2.10 -10.78
CA TRP A 323 -2.41 2.30 -9.65
C TRP A 323 -2.89 3.75 -9.55
N GLN A 324 -1.99 4.72 -9.73
CA GLN A 324 -2.33 6.14 -9.73
C GLN A 324 -3.34 6.46 -10.83
N ILE A 325 -3.14 5.95 -12.05
CA ILE A 325 -4.12 6.11 -13.14
C ILE A 325 -5.48 5.49 -12.78
N SER A 326 -5.50 4.32 -12.13
CA SER A 326 -6.74 3.69 -11.68
C SER A 326 -7.50 4.57 -10.68
N ILE A 327 -6.79 5.09 -9.67
CA ILE A 327 -7.33 6.00 -8.66
C ILE A 327 -7.85 7.28 -9.30
N ASP A 328 -7.07 7.93 -10.16
CA ASP A 328 -7.46 9.17 -10.83
C ASP A 328 -8.78 9.00 -11.60
N ASN A 329 -8.93 7.90 -12.35
CA ASN A 329 -10.17 7.58 -13.06
C ASN A 329 -11.35 7.36 -12.10
N LYS A 330 -11.12 6.68 -10.96
CA LYS A 330 -12.17 6.43 -9.94
C LYS A 330 -12.61 7.73 -9.27
N LEU A 331 -11.67 8.63 -8.96
CA LEU A 331 -11.94 9.96 -8.42
C LEU A 331 -12.74 10.82 -9.42
N GLU A 332 -12.37 10.80 -10.70
CA GLU A 332 -13.10 11.50 -11.75
C GLU A 332 -14.55 11.00 -11.87
N ASN A 333 -14.74 9.68 -11.87
CA ASN A 333 -16.07 9.06 -11.90
C ASN A 333 -16.91 9.44 -10.67
N LEU A 334 -16.32 9.44 -9.48
CA LEU A 334 -17.00 9.85 -8.24
C LEU A 334 -17.41 11.32 -8.29
N ALA A 335 -16.54 12.20 -8.81
CA ALA A 335 -16.84 13.61 -9.00
C ALA A 335 -17.98 13.82 -10.02
N GLU A 336 -17.99 13.07 -11.13
CA GLU A 336 -19.05 13.13 -12.14
C GLU A 336 -20.40 12.68 -11.58
N ILE A 337 -20.46 11.52 -10.90
CA ILE A 337 -21.70 11.02 -10.30
C ILE A 337 -22.23 11.99 -9.25
N SER A 338 -21.34 12.52 -8.42
CA SER A 338 -21.70 13.53 -7.42
C SER A 338 -22.36 14.76 -8.05
N LYS A 339 -21.81 15.24 -9.17
CA LYS A 339 -22.37 16.35 -9.93
C LYS A 339 -23.73 16.00 -10.53
N LEU A 340 -23.91 14.81 -11.11
CA LEU A 340 -25.19 14.35 -11.65
C LEU A 340 -26.28 14.28 -10.57
N LEU A 341 -25.93 13.81 -9.36
CA LEU A 341 -26.85 13.79 -8.23
C LEU A 341 -27.29 15.21 -7.85
N LEU A 342 -26.37 16.18 -7.84
CA LEU A 342 -26.67 17.59 -7.57
C LEU A 342 -27.52 18.25 -8.67
N ASP A 343 -27.24 17.96 -9.95
CA ASP A 343 -27.97 18.50 -11.09
C ASP A 343 -29.41 17.99 -11.15
N ASN A 344 -29.65 16.72 -10.80
CA ASN A 344 -31.00 16.15 -10.74
C ASN A 344 -31.87 16.83 -9.65
N ILE A 345 -31.25 17.23 -8.54
CA ILE A 345 -31.91 18.02 -7.47
C ILE A 345 -32.32 19.40 -8.00
N ASN A 346 -31.46 20.07 -8.76
CA ASN A 346 -31.70 21.40 -9.31
C ASN A 346 -32.76 21.39 -10.44
N HIS A 347 -32.70 20.42 -11.36
CA HIS A 347 -33.69 20.27 -12.42
C HIS A 347 -35.10 20.00 -11.89
N ARG A 348 -35.23 19.18 -10.83
CA ARG A 348 -36.55 18.95 -10.19
C ARG A 348 -37.09 20.18 -9.46
N ARG A 349 -36.25 21.00 -8.82
CA ARG A 349 -36.71 22.30 -8.26
C ARG A 349 -37.26 23.21 -9.34
N SER A 350 -36.55 23.32 -10.45
CA SER A 350 -36.98 24.11 -11.60
C SER A 350 -38.32 23.62 -12.13
N HIS A 351 -38.50 22.30 -12.26
CA HIS A 351 -39.76 21.72 -12.72
C HIS A 351 -40.91 21.92 -11.72
N MET A 352 -40.67 21.85 -10.40
CA MET A 352 -41.69 22.17 -9.39
C MET A 352 -42.12 23.63 -9.44
N LEU A 353 -41.17 24.56 -9.63
CA LEU A 353 -41.49 25.97 -9.81
C LEU A 353 -42.32 26.20 -11.08
N GLU A 354 -41.93 25.55 -12.18
CA GLU A 354 -42.68 25.59 -13.45
C GLU A 354 -44.12 25.07 -13.27
N LEU A 355 -44.29 23.93 -12.61
CA LEU A 355 -45.61 23.33 -12.36
C LEU A 355 -46.44 24.20 -11.41
N THR A 356 -45.81 24.85 -10.43
CA THR A 356 -46.48 25.84 -9.55
C THR A 356 -46.95 27.05 -10.34
N VAL A 357 -46.12 27.59 -11.23
CA VAL A 357 -46.50 28.71 -12.12
C VAL A 357 -47.63 28.30 -13.06
N ILE A 358 -47.56 27.12 -13.68
CA ILE A 358 -48.62 26.58 -14.55
C ILE A 358 -49.93 26.41 -13.76
N ALA A 359 -49.86 25.90 -12.53
CA ALA A 359 -51.03 25.73 -11.67
C ALA A 359 -51.66 27.07 -11.28
N LEU A 360 -50.85 28.08 -10.95
CA LEU A 360 -51.31 29.44 -10.64
C LEU A 360 -52.02 30.08 -11.86
N ILE A 361 -51.40 29.97 -13.05
CA ILE A 361 -52.00 30.47 -14.31
C ILE A 361 -53.32 29.74 -14.60
N SER A 362 -53.33 28.41 -14.46
CA SER A 362 -54.53 27.61 -14.69
C SER A 362 -55.67 28.01 -13.74
N LEU A 363 -55.35 28.25 -12.46
CA LEU A 363 -56.32 28.67 -11.46
C LEU A 363 -56.89 30.07 -11.76
N GLU A 364 -56.07 30.99 -12.26
CA GLU A 364 -56.49 32.33 -12.67
C GLU A 364 -57.36 32.32 -13.94
N LEU A 365 -57.11 31.39 -14.87
CA LEU A 365 -57.87 31.27 -16.12
C LEU A 365 -59.28 30.69 -15.96
N ILE A 366 -59.54 29.89 -14.91
CA ILE A 366 -60.87 29.32 -14.63
C ILE A 366 -61.97 30.41 -14.52
N PRO A 367 -61.85 31.41 -13.64
CA PRO A 367 -62.86 32.47 -13.52
C PRO A 367 -62.97 33.34 -14.78
N LEU A 368 -61.87 33.55 -15.51
CA LEU A 368 -61.88 34.26 -16.79
C LEU A 368 -62.73 33.52 -17.84
N PHE A 369 -62.56 32.20 -17.91
CA PHE A 369 -63.31 31.35 -18.84
C PHE A 369 -64.80 31.29 -18.50
N GLU A 370 -65.16 31.21 -17.22
CA GLU A 370 -66.55 31.31 -16.77
C GLU A 370 -67.20 32.66 -17.11
N HIS A 371 -66.43 33.75 -17.05
CA HIS A 371 -66.91 35.09 -17.41
C HIS A 371 -67.18 35.22 -18.92
N ILE A 372 -66.29 34.66 -19.76
CA ILE A 372 -66.44 34.66 -21.22
C ILE A 372 -67.64 33.79 -21.64
N GLN A 373 -67.85 32.62 -21.01
CA GLN A 373 -69.04 31.79 -21.29
C GLN A 373 -70.36 32.50 -20.98
N LYS A 374 -70.39 33.38 -19.96
CA LYS A 374 -71.57 34.20 -19.64
C LYS A 374 -71.81 35.34 -20.64
N LEU A 375 -70.80 35.78 -21.38
CA LEU A 375 -70.91 36.83 -22.39
C LEU A 375 -71.40 36.31 -23.76
N PHE A 376 -71.22 35.01 -24.03
CA PHE A 376 -71.63 34.34 -25.27
C PHE A 376 -72.95 33.55 -25.16
N LYS A 377 -73.57 33.55 -23.97
CA LYS A 377 -74.94 33.06 -23.71
C LYS A 377 -75.87 34.25 -23.58
#